data_AF-A0AAV5KM48-F1
#
_entry.id   AF-A0AAV5KM48-F1
#
_cell.length_a   1.000
_cell.length_b   1.000
_cell.length_c   1.000
_cell.angle_alpha   90.00
_cell.angle_beta   90.00
_cell.angle_gamma   90.00
#
_symmetry.space_group_name_H-M   'P 1'
#
loop_
_entity.id
_entity.type
_entity.pdbx_description
1 polymer ?
#
loop_
_entity_poly.entity_id
_entity_poly.type
_entity_poly.pdbx_seq_one_letter_code
_entity_poly.pdbx_strand_id
1 'polypeptide(L)'
;MLKKEEEMLSAIKEIQVKEGDKEFSQDALDDRTRKAEAWHRDAAARAHYTKPAQPITCATFAQDVLEGRAKVSQAHDHKHQPLIFGPQSLVGGSLTSERERMAAQVFQPGHRLPTMSIEEAGLREMQMMNNWQERTAKMMEDANSAWYKDNQKLGPNEDDDDDDDAAQEKARAWDDWKDDNPRGAGNKKLTPCG
;
A
#
# COMPACT_ATOMS: atom_id res chain seq x y z
N MET A 1 34.16 -11.15 -30.70
CA MET A 1 33.99 -10.09 -29.68
C MET A 1 35.35 -9.49 -29.36
N LEU A 2 36.31 -10.24 -28.80
CA LEU A 2 37.65 -9.72 -28.47
C LEU A 2 38.40 -9.02 -29.61
N LYS A 3 38.43 -9.57 -30.84
CA LYS A 3 39.17 -8.94 -31.95
C LYS A 3 38.70 -7.52 -32.30
N LYS A 4 37.40 -7.23 -32.16
CA LYS A 4 36.84 -5.89 -32.41
C LYS A 4 37.21 -4.91 -31.30
N GLU A 5 37.34 -5.40 -30.08
CA GLU A 5 37.75 -4.59 -28.93
C GLU A 5 39.25 -4.28 -29.00
N GLU A 6 40.08 -5.23 -29.42
CA GLU A 6 41.51 -5.02 -29.65
C GLU A 6 41.78 -4.01 -30.79
N GLU A 7 41.02 -4.08 -31.88
CA GLU A 7 41.09 -3.10 -32.98
C GLU A 7 40.68 -1.69 -32.53
N MET A 8 39.61 -1.57 -31.75
CA MET A 8 39.16 -0.29 -31.18
C MET A 8 40.21 0.31 -30.23
N LEU A 9 40.80 -0.50 -29.35
CA LEU A 9 41.84 -0.06 -28.42
C LEU A 9 43.12 0.37 -29.14
N SER A 10 43.45 -0.30 -30.24
CA SER A 10 44.59 0.07 -31.09
C SER A 10 44.35 1.40 -31.80
N ALA A 11 43.14 1.65 -32.28
CA ALA A 11 42.75 2.92 -32.88
C ALA A 11 42.80 4.08 -31.87
N ILE A 12 42.32 3.87 -30.64
CA ILE A 12 42.39 4.88 -29.57
C ILE A 12 43.85 5.20 -29.19
N LYS A 13 44.71 4.19 -29.10
CA LYS A 13 46.15 4.39 -28.86
C LYS A 13 46.82 5.17 -29.99
N GLU A 14 46.50 4.88 -31.24
CA GLU A 14 47.04 5.64 -32.37
C GLU A 14 46.62 7.12 -32.34
N ILE A 15 45.38 7.41 -31.95
CA ILE A 15 44.87 8.78 -31.85
C ILE A 15 45.55 9.52 -30.69
N GLN A 16 45.71 8.89 -29.51
CA GLN A 16 46.48 9.44 -28.39
C GLN A 16 47.93 9.78 -28.75
N VAL A 17 48.57 8.95 -29.58
CA VAL A 17 49.95 9.19 -30.04
C VAL A 17 50.04 10.35 -31.05
N LYS A 18 48.99 10.58 -31.84
CA LYS A 18 48.96 11.61 -32.90
C LYS A 18 48.59 13.01 -32.38
N GLU A 19 47.61 13.11 -31.47
CA GLU A 19 47.05 14.39 -30.98
C GLU A 19 47.48 14.72 -29.54
N GLY A 20 48.13 13.78 -28.84
CA GLY A 20 48.56 13.98 -27.46
C GLY A 20 47.40 13.87 -26.46
N ASP A 21 47.70 13.40 -25.25
CA ASP A 21 46.68 13.02 -24.27
C ASP A 21 45.70 14.14 -23.90
N LYS A 22 46.14 15.41 -23.96
CA LYS A 22 45.32 16.56 -23.56
C LYS A 22 44.26 16.95 -24.60
N GLU A 23 44.59 16.92 -25.89
CA GLU A 23 43.66 17.29 -26.96
C GLU A 23 42.59 16.20 -27.11
N PHE A 24 43.00 14.93 -27.08
CA PHE A 24 42.05 13.79 -27.05
C PHE A 24 41.08 13.84 -25.86
N SER A 25 41.57 14.26 -24.68
CA SER A 25 40.71 14.44 -23.49
C SER A 25 39.68 15.54 -23.69
N GLN A 26 40.08 16.64 -24.30
CA GLN A 26 39.21 17.80 -24.53
C GLN A 26 38.18 17.52 -25.61
N ASP A 27 38.59 16.92 -26.73
CA ASP A 27 37.70 16.49 -27.81
C ASP A 27 36.72 15.42 -27.34
N ALA A 28 37.16 14.47 -26.50
CA ALA A 28 36.27 13.47 -25.92
C ALA A 28 35.24 14.09 -24.98
N LEU A 29 35.58 15.16 -24.26
CA LEU A 29 34.65 15.90 -23.41
C LEU A 29 33.66 16.72 -24.25
N ASP A 30 34.13 17.40 -25.29
CA ASP A 30 33.31 18.19 -26.22
C ASP A 30 32.36 17.32 -27.05
N ASP A 31 32.78 16.12 -27.45
CA ASP A 31 31.88 15.14 -28.08
C ASP A 31 30.80 14.65 -27.12
N ARG A 32 31.13 14.55 -25.83
CA ARG A 32 30.18 14.14 -24.78
C ARG A 32 29.15 15.23 -24.54
N THR A 33 29.58 16.50 -24.45
CA THR A 33 28.66 17.64 -24.31
C THR A 33 27.79 17.75 -25.56
N ARG A 34 28.34 17.64 -26.77
CA ARG A 34 27.58 17.66 -28.02
C ARG A 34 26.54 16.54 -28.09
N LYS A 35 26.88 15.33 -27.67
CA LYS A 35 25.92 14.20 -27.60
C LYS A 35 24.80 14.45 -26.58
N ALA A 36 25.15 14.98 -25.40
CA ALA A 36 24.16 15.34 -24.39
C ALA A 36 23.21 16.42 -24.89
N GLU A 37 23.74 17.48 -25.51
CA GLU A 37 22.95 18.57 -26.11
C GLU A 37 22.04 18.08 -27.23
N ALA A 38 22.57 17.27 -28.16
CA ALA A 38 21.77 16.67 -29.22
C ALA A 38 20.63 15.82 -28.66
N TRP A 39 20.90 15.02 -27.63
CA TRP A 39 19.87 14.23 -26.96
C TRP A 39 18.81 15.11 -26.30
N HIS A 40 19.19 16.17 -25.57
CA HIS A 40 18.23 17.10 -24.97
C HIS A 40 17.37 17.81 -26.03
N ARG A 41 17.98 18.20 -27.16
CA ARG A 41 17.27 18.83 -28.28
C ARG A 41 16.27 17.86 -28.92
N ASP A 42 16.68 16.62 -29.16
CA ASP A 42 15.83 15.56 -29.70
C ASP A 42 14.72 15.14 -28.73
N ALA A 43 15.03 15.08 -27.43
CA ALA A 43 14.07 14.76 -26.38
C ALA A 43 13.03 15.87 -26.26
N ALA A 44 13.43 17.14 -26.31
CA ALA A 44 12.52 18.29 -26.32
C ALA A 44 11.62 18.28 -27.57
N ALA A 45 12.19 18.01 -28.74
CA ALA A 45 11.42 17.87 -29.97
C ALA A 45 10.39 16.72 -29.89
N ARG A 46 10.79 15.56 -29.35
CA ARG A 46 9.88 14.41 -29.14
C ARG A 46 8.82 14.72 -28.10
N ALA A 47 9.15 15.42 -27.01
CA ALA A 47 8.24 15.73 -25.91
C ALA A 47 6.95 16.43 -26.39
N HIS A 48 7.05 17.27 -27.42
CA HIS A 48 5.89 17.95 -28.02
C HIS A 48 4.89 17.00 -28.70
N TYR A 49 5.35 15.84 -29.17
CA TYR A 49 4.53 14.86 -29.90
C TYR A 49 4.25 13.59 -29.08
N THR A 50 5.03 13.34 -28.02
CA THR A 50 4.76 12.25 -27.08
C THR A 50 3.61 12.66 -26.17
N LYS A 51 2.44 12.03 -26.37
CA LYS A 51 1.37 12.10 -25.39
C LYS A 51 1.80 11.23 -24.20
N PRO A 52 1.91 11.78 -22.97
CA PRO A 52 2.13 10.94 -21.80
C PRO A 52 0.97 9.94 -21.74
N ALA A 53 1.29 8.67 -21.52
CA ALA A 53 0.26 7.69 -21.22
C ALA A 53 -0.55 8.22 -20.03
N GLN A 54 -1.88 8.23 -20.17
CA GLN A 54 -2.77 8.65 -19.09
C GLN A 54 -2.37 7.86 -17.84
N PRO A 55 -2.12 8.50 -16.69
CA PRO A 55 -1.80 7.77 -15.48
C PRO A 55 -2.95 6.80 -15.22
N ILE A 56 -2.66 5.50 -15.29
CA ILE A 56 -3.65 4.46 -15.03
C ILE A 56 -3.92 4.51 -13.53
N THR A 57 -4.94 5.25 -13.13
CA THR A 57 -5.45 5.20 -11.75
C THR A 57 -6.12 3.85 -11.53
N CYS A 58 -6.20 3.42 -10.26
CA CYS A 58 -6.92 2.20 -9.88
C CYS A 58 -8.37 2.21 -10.39
N ALA A 59 -9.06 3.35 -10.31
CA ALA A 59 -10.41 3.52 -10.81
C ALA A 59 -10.52 3.34 -12.34
N THR A 60 -9.61 3.95 -13.10
CA THR A 60 -9.60 3.82 -14.57
C THR A 60 -9.25 2.40 -15.02
N PHE A 61 -8.33 1.72 -14.34
CA PHE A 61 -7.99 0.33 -14.64
C PHE A 61 -9.17 -0.60 -14.35
N ALA A 62 -9.81 -0.44 -13.18
CA ALA A 62 -10.99 -1.22 -12.82
C ALA A 62 -12.11 -1.04 -13.85
N GLN A 63 -12.32 0.19 -14.33
CA GLN A 63 -13.30 0.48 -15.35
C GLN A 63 -12.93 -0.14 -16.71
N ASP A 64 -11.67 -0.09 -17.12
CA ASP A 64 -11.21 -0.75 -18.35
C ASP A 64 -11.32 -2.29 -18.28
N VAL A 65 -11.16 -2.88 -17.09
CA VAL A 65 -11.41 -4.30 -16.85
C VAL A 65 -12.90 -4.64 -16.99
N LEU A 66 -13.78 -3.83 -16.41
CA LEU A 66 -15.23 -4.00 -16.52
C LEU A 66 -15.73 -3.81 -17.96
N GLU A 67 -15.14 -2.89 -18.70
CA GLU A 67 -15.45 -2.61 -20.10
C GLU A 67 -14.75 -3.59 -21.07
N GLY A 68 -13.96 -4.55 -20.57
CA GLY A 68 -13.26 -5.56 -21.37
C GLY A 68 -12.10 -5.02 -22.22
N ARG A 69 -11.70 -3.76 -21.99
CA ARG A 69 -10.55 -3.11 -22.64
C ARG A 69 -9.21 -3.54 -22.04
N ALA A 70 -9.21 -4.07 -20.81
CA ALA A 70 -8.04 -4.61 -20.12
C ALA A 70 -8.35 -5.98 -19.46
N LYS A 71 -7.32 -6.81 -19.29
CA LYS A 71 -7.41 -8.09 -18.56
C LYS A 71 -6.66 -7.99 -17.24
N VAL A 72 -7.26 -8.47 -16.14
CA VAL A 72 -6.61 -8.53 -14.81
C VAL A 72 -5.32 -9.37 -14.82
N SER A 73 -5.25 -10.38 -15.69
CA SER A 73 -4.08 -11.24 -15.86
C SER A 73 -3.01 -10.67 -16.79
N GLN A 74 -3.32 -9.60 -17.53
CA GLN A 74 -2.34 -8.89 -18.33
C GLN A 74 -1.55 -7.99 -17.39
N ALA A 75 -0.70 -8.63 -16.58
CA ALA A 75 0.31 -7.94 -15.80
C ALA A 75 1.04 -7.02 -16.77
N HIS A 76 0.81 -5.71 -16.68
CA HIS A 76 1.78 -4.82 -17.27
C HIS A 76 3.09 -5.14 -16.55
N ASP A 77 4.12 -5.54 -17.30
CA ASP A 77 5.48 -5.66 -16.76
C ASP A 77 6.01 -4.25 -16.46
N HIS A 78 5.37 -3.52 -15.53
CA HIS A 78 6.02 -2.43 -14.82
C HIS A 78 7.01 -3.08 -13.87
N LYS A 79 8.16 -3.49 -14.40
CA LYS A 79 9.35 -3.70 -13.59
C LYS A 79 9.57 -2.38 -12.85
N HIS A 80 9.20 -2.34 -11.57
CA HIS A 80 9.45 -1.21 -10.70
C HIS A 80 10.96 -1.10 -10.51
N GLN A 81 11.65 -0.56 -11.52
CA GLN A 81 12.98 -0.04 -11.32
C GLN A 81 12.83 1.06 -10.27
N PRO A 82 13.65 1.05 -9.20
CA PRO A 82 13.65 2.14 -8.25
C PRO A 82 13.90 3.42 -9.05
N LEU A 83 12.90 4.32 -9.04
CA LEU A 83 12.98 5.58 -9.73
C LEU A 83 14.03 6.43 -9.02
N ILE A 84 15.27 6.39 -9.51
CA ILE A 84 16.30 7.34 -9.11
C ILE A 84 15.90 8.66 -9.76
N PHE A 85 15.50 9.64 -8.95
CA PHE A 85 15.18 10.97 -9.44
C PHE A 85 16.46 11.81 -9.51
N GLY A 86 16.76 12.40 -10.67
CA GLY A 86 18.01 13.13 -10.88
C GLY A 86 18.31 13.42 -12.35
N PRO A 87 19.46 14.06 -12.65
CA PRO A 87 19.88 14.29 -14.03
C PRO A 87 20.11 12.96 -14.76
N GLN A 88 19.82 12.91 -16.06
CA GLN A 88 19.90 11.69 -16.88
C GLN A 88 21.29 11.02 -16.89
N SER A 89 22.36 11.78 -16.61
CA SER A 89 23.70 11.22 -16.41
C SER A 89 23.79 10.26 -15.22
N LEU A 90 22.91 10.41 -14.22
CA LEU A 90 22.80 9.59 -13.02
C LEU A 90 21.65 8.57 -13.13
N VAL A 91 20.57 8.93 -13.81
CA VAL A 91 19.38 8.08 -13.97
C VAL A 91 19.62 7.03 -15.06
N GLY A 92 20.05 5.83 -14.64
CA GLY A 92 20.28 4.68 -15.52
C GLY A 92 21.74 4.40 -15.87
N GLY A 93 22.68 5.22 -15.38
CA GLY A 93 24.13 4.96 -15.45
C GLY A 93 24.66 4.20 -14.23
N SER A 94 25.83 3.57 -14.35
CA SER A 94 26.56 3.07 -13.19
C SER A 94 27.15 4.26 -12.42
N LEU A 95 26.86 4.37 -11.12
CA LEU A 95 27.43 5.40 -10.24
C LEU A 95 28.89 5.06 -9.94
N THR A 96 29.79 5.50 -10.80
CA THR A 96 31.23 5.17 -10.70
C THR A 96 31.97 6.08 -9.73
N SER A 97 31.54 7.33 -9.55
CA SER A 97 32.20 8.31 -8.70
C SER A 97 31.39 8.69 -7.44
N GLU A 98 32.08 9.09 -6.36
CA GLU A 98 31.42 9.60 -5.14
C GLU A 98 30.62 10.88 -5.41
N ARG A 99 31.10 11.74 -6.30
CA ARG A 99 30.40 12.96 -6.71
C ARG A 99 29.04 12.64 -7.33
N GLU A 100 28.98 11.61 -8.17
CA GLU A 100 27.74 11.14 -8.77
C GLU A 100 26.78 10.58 -7.72
N ARG A 101 27.29 9.84 -6.72
CA ARG A 101 26.47 9.33 -5.60
C ARG A 101 25.86 10.45 -4.76
N MET A 102 26.64 11.48 -4.43
CA MET A 102 26.13 12.65 -3.71
C MET A 102 25.08 13.40 -4.53
N ALA A 103 25.33 13.61 -5.83
CA ALA A 103 24.39 14.29 -6.71
C ALA A 103 23.08 13.52 -6.90
N ALA A 104 23.12 12.18 -6.91
CA ALA A 104 21.92 11.35 -6.97
C ALA A 104 21.04 11.48 -5.72
N GLN A 105 21.57 11.90 -4.56
CA GLN A 105 20.82 12.02 -3.32
C GLN A 105 20.10 13.38 -3.16
N VAL A 106 20.56 14.42 -3.86
CA VAL A 106 20.06 15.81 -3.66
C VAL A 106 18.57 15.96 -4.04
N PHE A 107 18.10 15.23 -5.04
CA PHE A 107 16.75 15.38 -5.58
C PHE A 107 15.84 14.18 -5.31
N GLN A 108 16.11 13.42 -4.24
CA GLN A 108 15.28 12.27 -3.87
C GLN A 108 14.00 12.71 -3.13
N PRO A 109 12.86 12.03 -3.35
CA PRO A 109 11.64 12.27 -2.59
C PRO A 109 11.84 12.01 -1.09
N GLY A 110 11.34 12.92 -0.23
CA GLY A 110 11.39 12.78 1.24
C GLY A 110 10.41 11.75 1.83
N HIS A 111 9.68 11.03 0.98
CA HIS A 111 8.66 10.05 1.35
C HIS A 111 8.89 8.76 0.57
N ARG A 112 8.50 7.63 1.16
CA ARG A 112 8.64 6.31 0.55
C ARG A 112 7.76 6.23 -0.69
N LEU A 113 8.37 5.95 -1.84
CA LEU A 113 7.64 5.71 -3.07
C LEU A 113 6.91 4.36 -3.03
N PRO A 114 5.75 4.23 -3.69
CA PRO A 114 5.11 2.94 -3.88
C PRO A 114 6.04 1.96 -4.59
N THR A 115 6.31 0.82 -3.96
CA THR A 115 7.13 -0.27 -4.54
C THR A 115 6.31 -1.26 -5.35
N MET A 116 5.04 -0.94 -5.53
CA MET A 116 3.98 -1.86 -5.86
C MET A 116 3.13 -1.32 -6.97
N SER A 117 2.62 -2.22 -7.79
CA SER A 117 1.82 -1.82 -8.93
C SER A 117 0.39 -1.47 -8.55
N ILE A 118 -0.26 -0.70 -9.40
CA ILE A 118 -1.68 -0.36 -9.26
C ILE A 118 -2.54 -1.63 -9.28
N GLU A 119 -2.20 -2.59 -10.13
CA GLU A 119 -2.91 -3.88 -10.26
C GLU A 119 -2.74 -4.72 -8.99
N GLU A 120 -1.50 -4.86 -8.49
CA GLU A 120 -1.19 -5.60 -7.28
C GLU A 120 -1.79 -4.92 -6.04
N ALA A 121 -1.85 -3.59 -6.01
CA ALA A 121 -2.54 -2.84 -4.97
C ALA A 121 -4.06 -3.11 -5.01
N GLY A 122 -4.69 -3.09 -6.19
CA GLY A 122 -6.11 -3.38 -6.34
C GLY A 122 -6.48 -4.82 -5.92
N LEU A 123 -5.64 -5.81 -6.26
CA LEU A 123 -5.82 -7.18 -5.80
C LEU A 123 -5.70 -7.28 -4.27
N ARG A 124 -4.72 -6.60 -3.66
CA ARG A 124 -4.58 -6.63 -2.19
C ARG A 124 -5.75 -5.93 -1.51
N GLU A 125 -6.27 -4.84 -2.08
CA GLU A 125 -7.44 -4.14 -1.54
C GLU A 125 -8.68 -5.05 -1.56
N MET A 126 -8.95 -5.76 -2.65
CA MET A 126 -10.02 -6.75 -2.71
C MET A 126 -9.86 -7.87 -1.68
N GLN A 127 -8.64 -8.38 -1.49
CA GLN A 127 -8.36 -9.37 -0.45
C GLN A 127 -8.61 -8.83 0.95
N MET A 128 -8.22 -7.59 1.22
CA MET A 128 -8.49 -6.92 2.50
C MET A 128 -9.99 -6.77 2.74
N MET A 129 -10.76 -6.44 1.70
CA MET A 129 -12.21 -6.31 1.79
C MET A 129 -12.88 -7.67 2.05
N ASN A 130 -12.48 -8.73 1.36
CA ASN A 130 -13.01 -10.08 1.59
C ASN A 130 -12.70 -10.55 3.03
N ASN A 131 -11.45 -10.39 3.48
CA ASN A 131 -11.06 -10.71 4.85
C ASN A 131 -11.85 -9.90 5.90
N TRP A 132 -12.17 -8.64 5.60
CA TRP A 132 -12.97 -7.80 6.48
C TRP A 132 -14.43 -8.29 6.54
N GLN A 133 -15.02 -8.65 5.40
CA GLN A 133 -16.37 -9.22 5.35
C GLN A 133 -16.45 -10.55 6.10
N GLU A 134 -15.49 -11.45 5.88
CA GLU A 134 -15.41 -12.74 6.58
C GLU A 134 -15.27 -12.56 8.09
N ARG A 135 -14.41 -11.64 8.54
CA ARG A 135 -14.26 -11.32 9.98
C ARG A 135 -15.53 -10.73 10.56
N THR A 136 -16.24 -9.89 9.81
CA THR A 136 -17.50 -9.28 10.26
C THR A 136 -18.61 -10.31 10.34
N ALA A 137 -18.75 -11.17 9.32
CA ALA A 137 -19.68 -12.29 9.32
C ALA A 137 -19.39 -13.25 10.47
N LYS A 138 -18.12 -13.60 10.70
CA LYS A 138 -17.71 -14.43 11.82
C LYS A 138 -18.01 -13.77 13.17
N MET A 139 -17.73 -12.48 13.35
CA MET A 139 -18.11 -11.76 14.57
C MET A 139 -19.63 -11.75 14.80
N MET A 140 -20.41 -11.63 13.72
CA MET A 140 -21.87 -11.68 13.80
C MET A 140 -22.37 -13.09 14.12
N GLU A 141 -21.77 -14.14 13.55
CA GLU A 141 -22.04 -15.54 13.89
C GLU A 141 -21.65 -15.86 15.34
N ASP A 142 -20.48 -15.42 15.77
CA ASP A 142 -19.97 -15.54 17.15
C ASP A 142 -20.89 -14.79 18.13
N ALA A 143 -21.37 -13.59 17.79
CA ALA A 143 -22.35 -12.86 18.61
C ALA A 143 -23.73 -13.55 18.65
N ASN A 144 -24.12 -14.23 17.57
CA ASN A 144 -25.36 -15.00 17.51
C ASN A 144 -25.24 -16.41 18.12
N SER A 145 -24.03 -16.86 18.46
CA SER A 145 -23.78 -18.19 19.06
C SER A 145 -23.29 -18.10 20.51
N ALA A 146 -22.64 -17.00 20.89
CA ALA A 146 -22.24 -16.73 22.25
C ALA A 146 -23.44 -16.20 23.05
N TRP A 147 -24.03 -17.09 23.85
CA TRP A 147 -24.76 -16.76 25.08
C TRP A 147 -26.21 -16.28 24.97
N TYR A 148 -27.08 -16.81 24.08
CA TYR A 148 -28.54 -16.87 24.35
C TYR A 148 -29.32 -17.69 23.30
N LYS A 149 -29.02 -18.99 23.12
CA LYS A 149 -29.88 -19.89 22.31
C LYS A 149 -30.61 -20.96 23.12
N ASP A 150 -30.65 -20.83 24.45
CA ASP A 150 -31.39 -21.76 25.31
C ASP A 150 -32.78 -21.26 25.72
N ASN A 151 -33.17 -20.01 25.38
CA ASN A 151 -34.44 -19.41 25.82
C ASN A 151 -35.20 -18.66 24.72
N GLN A 152 -35.09 -19.08 23.45
CA GLN A 152 -35.99 -18.58 22.40
C GLN A 152 -36.91 -19.68 21.89
N LYS A 153 -37.81 -20.15 22.77
CA LYS A 153 -39.06 -20.77 22.33
C LYS A 153 -39.94 -19.66 21.73
N LEU A 154 -39.76 -19.37 20.44
CA LEU A 154 -40.71 -18.57 19.67
C LEU A 154 -41.85 -19.48 19.22
N GLY A 155 -42.90 -19.55 20.02
CA GLY A 155 -44.17 -20.16 19.67
C GLY A 155 -45.15 -20.01 20.83
N PRO A 156 -46.34 -19.41 20.65
CA PRO A 156 -47.39 -19.44 21.66
C PRO A 156 -47.81 -20.91 21.84
N ASN A 157 -47.31 -21.57 22.88
CA ASN A 157 -47.82 -22.85 23.32
C ASN A 157 -48.74 -22.57 24.51
N GLU A 158 -49.96 -23.10 24.46
CA GLU A 158 -51.05 -22.87 25.41
C GLU A 158 -50.83 -23.56 26.79
N ASP A 159 -49.57 -23.61 27.26
CA ASP A 159 -49.14 -24.16 28.57
C ASP A 159 -48.51 -23.06 29.46
N ASP A 160 -48.67 -21.77 29.11
CA ASP A 160 -47.95 -20.61 29.69
C ASP A 160 -48.52 -20.11 31.04
N ASP A 161 -49.56 -20.76 31.58
CA ASP A 161 -50.13 -20.38 32.88
C ASP A 161 -49.18 -20.72 34.04
N ASP A 162 -48.35 -21.76 33.93
CA ASP A 162 -47.41 -22.17 35.00
C ASP A 162 -46.10 -21.32 35.01
N ASP A 163 -45.66 -20.80 33.86
CA ASP A 163 -44.38 -20.04 33.75
C ASP A 163 -44.57 -18.57 34.18
N ASP A 164 -45.76 -18.01 33.97
CA ASP A 164 -46.14 -16.68 34.46
C ASP A 164 -46.30 -16.66 35.99
N ASP A 165 -46.85 -17.73 36.57
CA ASP A 165 -46.90 -17.90 38.03
C ASP A 165 -45.50 -18.05 38.63
N ALA A 166 -44.62 -18.84 38.00
CA ALA A 166 -43.22 -18.98 38.44
C ALA A 166 -42.45 -17.65 38.33
N ALA A 167 -42.71 -16.85 37.28
CA ALA A 167 -42.14 -15.52 37.13
C ALA A 167 -42.65 -14.55 38.21
N GLN A 168 -43.94 -14.60 38.54
CA GLN A 168 -44.53 -13.81 39.62
C GLN A 168 -44.01 -14.22 41.01
N GLU A 169 -43.86 -15.51 41.28
CA GLU A 169 -43.27 -16.01 42.52
C GLU A 169 -41.82 -15.55 42.68
N LYS A 170 -41.04 -15.59 41.59
CA LYS A 170 -39.66 -15.11 41.58
C LYS A 170 -39.56 -13.59 41.78
N ALA A 171 -40.49 -12.83 41.21
CA ALA A 171 -40.57 -11.39 41.42
C ALA A 171 -40.95 -11.05 42.87
N ARG A 172 -41.94 -11.75 43.45
CA ARG A 172 -42.31 -11.62 44.87
C ARG A 172 -41.16 -11.99 45.80
N ALA A 173 -40.49 -13.12 45.56
CA ALA A 173 -39.34 -13.55 46.35
C ALA A 173 -38.18 -12.54 46.31
N TRP A 174 -38.02 -11.83 45.18
CA TRP A 174 -37.03 -10.78 45.05
C TRP A 174 -37.41 -9.53 45.86
N ASP A 175 -38.68 -9.17 45.87
CA ASP A 175 -39.21 -8.05 46.67
C ASP A 175 -39.11 -8.34 48.18
N ASP A 176 -39.54 -9.53 48.61
CA ASP A 176 -39.41 -10.00 50.00
C ASP A 176 -37.95 -9.98 50.48
N TRP A 177 -37.01 -10.39 49.62
CA TRP A 177 -35.59 -10.32 49.94
C TRP A 177 -35.09 -8.87 50.07
N LYS A 178 -35.60 -7.93 49.27
CA LYS A 178 -35.21 -6.51 49.34
C LYS A 178 -35.71 -5.86 50.64
N ASP A 179 -36.89 -6.26 51.09
CA ASP A 179 -37.47 -5.83 52.36
C ASP A 179 -36.71 -6.40 53.56
N ASP A 180 -36.31 -7.66 53.51
CA ASP A 180 -35.46 -8.31 54.53
C ASP A 180 -34.02 -7.76 54.55
N ASN A 181 -33.57 -7.14 53.45
CA ASN A 181 -32.21 -6.59 53.29
C ASN A 181 -32.22 -5.07 53.07
N PRO A 182 -32.66 -4.27 54.06
CA PRO A 182 -32.70 -2.82 53.92
C PRO A 182 -31.29 -2.25 53.75
N ARG A 183 -31.13 -1.37 52.76
CA ARG A 183 -29.86 -0.71 52.47
C ARG A 183 -29.34 -0.01 53.74
N GLY A 184 -28.13 -0.37 54.16
CA GLY A 184 -27.50 0.21 55.35
C GLY A 184 -27.81 -0.52 56.67
N ALA A 185 -28.34 -1.75 56.64
CA ALA A 185 -28.53 -2.59 57.84
C ALA A 185 -27.26 -2.74 58.72
N GLY A 186 -26.06 -2.60 58.16
CA GLY A 186 -24.79 -2.60 58.89
C GLY A 186 -24.44 -1.26 59.57
N ASN A 187 -25.08 -0.15 59.20
CA ASN A 187 -24.73 1.21 59.67
C ASN A 187 -25.73 1.80 60.67
N LYS A 188 -26.80 1.05 61.01
CA LYS A 188 -27.87 1.50 61.92
C LYS A 188 -27.52 1.54 63.41
N LYS A 189 -26.32 1.09 63.80
CA LYS A 189 -25.86 1.06 65.20
C LYS A 189 -24.81 2.14 65.54
N LEU A 190 -24.45 3.00 64.57
CA LEU A 190 -23.32 3.93 64.69
C LEU A 190 -23.70 5.41 64.78
N THR A 191 -24.98 5.74 64.98
CA THR A 191 -25.39 7.12 65.32
C THR A 191 -26.19 7.17 66.62
N PRO A 192 -25.57 7.46 67.77
CA PRO A 192 -26.24 8.13 68.87
C PRO A 192 -26.48 9.58 68.43
N CYS A 193 -27.64 9.84 67.83
CA CYS A 193 -28.13 11.19 67.61
C CYS A 193 -29.51 11.30 68.29
N GLY A 194 -29.52 11.91 69.49
CA GLY A 194 -30.74 12.40 70.17
C GLY A 194 -31.44 11.39 71.06
#